data_AF-A0A2G9PI68-F1
#
_entry.id   AF-A0A2G9PI68-F1
#
_cell.length_a   1.000
_cell.length_b   1.000
_cell.length_c   1.000
_cell.angle_alpha   90.00
_cell.angle_beta   90.00
_cell.angle_gamma   90.00
#
_symmetry.space_group_name_H-M   'P 1'
#
loop_
_entity.id
_entity.type
_entity.pdbx_description
1 polymer ?
#
loop_
_entity_poly.entity_id
_entity_poly.type
_entity_poly.pdbx_seq_one_letter_code
_entity_poly.pdbx_strand_id
1 'polypeptide(L)'
;RLVFGYLNVPTAEHKVEGPAHSITFLGVNLDTRPMQARLPPDKLTHIRSVLQDFTCAQGFTKKLLQSLLGKLNVAMKIISQGRSFISCLLVLLSRTGP
;
A
#
# COMPACT_ATOMS: atom_id res chain seq x y z
N ARG A 1 -16.02 -28.03 -13.75
CA ARG A 1 -15.74 -26.89 -14.66
C ARG A 1 -16.00 -25.60 -13.90
N LEU A 2 -15.05 -24.66 -13.86
CA LEU A 2 -15.25 -23.34 -13.24
C LEU A 2 -16.36 -22.58 -13.99
N VAL A 3 -17.14 -21.76 -13.29
CA VAL A 3 -18.25 -20.94 -13.87
C VAL A 3 -17.80 -20.17 -15.12
N PHE A 4 -16.56 -19.67 -15.13
CA PHE A 4 -15.98 -18.96 -16.28
C PHE A 4 -15.97 -19.78 -17.57
N GLY A 5 -15.72 -21.09 -17.48
CA GLY A 5 -15.76 -21.99 -18.63
C GLY A 5 -17.16 -22.27 -19.15
N TYR A 6 -18.20 -22.14 -18.31
CA TYR A 6 -19.60 -22.20 -18.75
C TYR A 6 -20.03 -20.91 -19.45
N LEU A 7 -19.48 -19.77 -19.02
CA LEU A 7 -19.76 -18.44 -19.57
C LEU A 7 -18.87 -18.06 -20.76
N ASN A 8 -18.01 -18.95 -21.25
CA ASN A 8 -17.00 -18.67 -22.28
C ASN A 8 -16.11 -17.45 -21.96
N VAL A 9 -15.85 -17.20 -20.68
CA VAL A 9 -14.95 -16.14 -20.24
C VAL A 9 -13.52 -16.70 -20.23
N PRO A 10 -12.57 -16.11 -20.98
CA PRO A 10 -11.20 -16.60 -21.02
C PRO A 10 -10.49 -16.33 -19.69
N THR A 11 -9.92 -17.38 -19.11
CA THR A 11 -9.12 -17.30 -17.88
C THR A 11 -7.64 -17.34 -18.25
N ALA A 12 -6.87 -16.37 -17.75
CA ALA A 12 -5.42 -16.37 -17.92
C ALA A 12 -4.77 -17.23 -16.83
N GLU A 13 -4.37 -18.46 -17.14
CA GLU A 13 -3.85 -19.42 -16.16
C GLU A 13 -2.64 -18.91 -15.38
N HIS A 14 -1.75 -18.13 -16.02
CA HIS A 14 -0.59 -17.51 -15.37
C HIS A 14 -0.96 -16.45 -14.31
N LYS A 15 -2.23 -16.02 -14.24
CA LYS A 15 -2.75 -15.08 -13.24
C LYS A 15 -3.62 -15.77 -12.19
N VAL A 16 -3.82 -17.07 -12.31
CA VAL A 16 -4.60 -17.85 -11.36
C VAL A 16 -3.64 -18.47 -10.36
N GLU A 17 -3.83 -18.15 -9.09
CA GLU A 17 -3.22 -18.90 -8.00
C GLU A 17 -4.19 -20.01 -7.58
N GLY A 18 -3.67 -21.22 -7.37
CA GLY A 18 -4.44 -22.33 -6.81
C GLY A 18 -4.79 -22.09 -5.33
N PRO A 19 -5.39 -23.08 -4.65
CA PRO A 19 -5.61 -23.01 -3.21
C PRO A 19 -4.29 -22.72 -2.48
N ALA A 20 -4.14 -21.51 -1.96
CA ALA A 20 -2.93 -21.04 -1.31
C ALA A 20 -3.30 -20.37 0.02
N HIS A 21 -2.38 -20.48 0.98
CA HIS A 21 -2.52 -19.77 2.26
C HIS A 21 -2.03 -18.32 2.16
N SER A 22 -1.32 -17.98 1.08
CA SER A 22 -0.81 -16.64 0.84
C SER A 22 -1.02 -16.23 -0.62
N ILE A 23 -1.62 -15.06 -0.85
CA ILE A 23 -1.89 -14.50 -2.18
C ILE A 23 -1.66 -13.00 -2.17
N THR A 24 -1.15 -12.45 -3.28
CA THR A 24 -1.10 -11.00 -3.46
C THR A 24 -2.39 -10.50 -4.13
N PHE A 25 -3.16 -9.68 -3.42
CA PHE A 25 -4.39 -9.09 -3.92
C PHE A 25 -4.42 -7.58 -3.68
N LEU A 26 -4.77 -6.81 -4.71
CA LEU A 26 -4.76 -5.32 -4.68
C LEU A 26 -3.44 -4.70 -4.17
N GLY A 27 -2.33 -5.42 -4.40
CA GLY A 27 -0.99 -5.00 -4.00
C GLY A 27 -0.67 -5.20 -2.52
N VAL A 28 -1.43 -6.04 -1.82
CA VAL A 28 -1.24 -6.46 -0.44
C VAL A 28 -1.17 -7.99 -0.42
N ASN A 29 -0.27 -8.56 0.38
CA ASN A 29 -0.21 -9.99 0.61
C ASN A 29 -1.22 -10.36 1.71
N LEU A 30 -2.16 -11.25 1.40
CA LEU A 30 -3.11 -11.81 2.35
C LEU A 30 -2.57 -13.17 2.80
N ASP A 31 -2.46 -13.40 4.10
CA ASP A 31 -2.03 -14.67 4.66
C ASP A 31 -3.05 -15.20 5.65
N THR A 32 -3.59 -16.38 5.36
CA THR A 32 -4.63 -17.02 6.17
C THR A 32 -4.08 -17.76 7.37
N ARG A 33 -2.78 -18.12 7.41
CA ARG A 33 -2.18 -18.81 8.57
C ARG A 33 -2.15 -17.91 9.82
N PRO A 34 -1.58 -16.70 9.77
CA PRO A 34 -1.66 -15.75 10.87
C PRO A 34 -2.93 -14.87 10.80
N MET A 35 -3.74 -15.02 9.75
CA MET A 35 -4.88 -14.16 9.42
C MET A 35 -4.51 -12.67 9.35
N GLN A 36 -3.51 -12.33 8.53
CA GLN A 36 -2.95 -10.98 8.42
C GLN A 36 -2.81 -10.51 6.98
N ALA A 37 -2.99 -9.20 6.80
CA ALA A 37 -2.66 -8.48 5.57
C ALA A 37 -1.28 -7.82 5.73
N ARG A 38 -0.36 -8.08 4.80
CA ARG A 38 1.02 -7.58 4.82
C ARG A 38 1.33 -6.81 3.56
N LEU A 39 2.18 -5.80 3.69
CA LEU A 39 2.72 -5.13 2.52
C LEU A 39 3.83 -6.00 1.91
N PRO A 40 3.87 -6.16 0.58
CA PRO A 40 4.97 -6.85 -0.09
C PRO A 40 6.36 -6.29 0.29
N PRO A 41 7.42 -7.13 0.35
CA PRO A 41 8.75 -6.73 0.83
C PRO A 41 9.39 -5.59 0.03
N ASP A 42 9.19 -5.57 -1.29
CA ASP A 42 9.63 -4.52 -2.20
C ASP A 42 9.04 -3.15 -1.81
N LYS A 43 7.74 -3.11 -1.53
CA LYS A 43 7.05 -1.89 -1.11
C LYS A 43 7.45 -1.43 0.29
N LEU A 44 7.66 -2.36 1.21
CA LEU A 44 8.19 -2.03 2.55
C LEU A 44 9.59 -1.41 2.45
N THR A 45 10.45 -1.99 1.61
CA THR A 45 11.81 -1.49 1.38
C THR A 45 11.78 -0.09 0.77
N HIS A 46 10.93 0.13 -0.23
CA HIS A 46 10.75 1.45 -0.84
C HIS A 46 10.25 2.49 0.17
N ILE A 47 9.25 2.16 1.01
CA ILE A 47 8.77 3.08 2.05
C ILE A 47 9.87 3.42 3.05
N ARG A 48 10.65 2.42 3.49
CA ARG A 48 11.78 2.65 4.41
C ARG A 48 12.83 3.58 3.80
N SER A 49 13.20 3.37 2.54
CA SER A 49 14.13 4.24 1.81
C SER A 49 13.60 5.68 1.76
N VAL A 50 12.35 5.86 1.34
CA VAL A 50 11.73 7.19 1.25
C VAL A 50 11.70 7.89 2.60
N LEU A 51 11.40 7.16 3.69
CA LEU A 51 11.41 7.71 5.04
C LEU A 51 12.83 8.11 5.47
N GLN A 52 13.83 7.28 5.17
CA GLN A 52 15.22 7.56 5.49
C GLN A 52 15.70 8.84 4.78
N ASP A 53 15.45 8.95 3.47
CA ASP A 53 15.77 10.14 2.69
C ASP A 53 15.10 11.39 3.28
N PHE A 54 13.84 11.23 3.70
CA PHE A 54 13.07 12.32 4.30
C PHE A 54 13.63 12.75 5.66
N THR A 55 14.08 11.80 6.50
CA THR A 55 14.69 12.11 7.81
C THR A 55 16.08 12.75 7.69
N CYS A 56 16.80 12.47 6.61
CA CYS A 56 18.13 13.05 6.37
C CYS A 56 18.07 14.44 5.72
N ALA A 57 16.90 14.86 5.20
CA ALA A 57 16.75 16.16 4.54
C ALA A 57 16.87 17.34 5.54
N GLN A 58 17.66 18.35 5.18
CA GLN A 58 17.88 19.56 5.99
C GLN A 58 16.72 20.56 5.94
N GLY A 59 15.67 20.27 5.17
CA GLY A 59 14.50 21.12 5.04
C GLY A 59 13.40 20.45 4.22
N PHE A 60 12.15 20.81 4.50
CA PHE A 60 10.98 20.20 3.88
C PHE A 60 10.13 21.27 3.21
N THR A 61 9.76 21.04 1.96
CA THR A 61 8.73 21.85 1.30
C THR A 61 7.38 21.16 1.44
N LYS A 62 6.30 21.95 1.37
CA LYS A 62 4.92 21.42 1.30
C LYS A 62 4.77 20.37 0.20
N LYS A 63 5.41 20.59 -0.97
CA LYS A 63 5.42 19.65 -2.10
C LYS A 63 6.12 18.33 -1.76
N LEU A 64 7.25 18.38 -1.06
CA LEU A 64 7.97 17.18 -0.62
C LEU A 64 7.11 16.36 0.34
N LEU A 65 6.45 17.00 1.30
CA LEU A 65 5.61 16.34 2.28
C LEU A 65 4.31 15.77 1.64
N GLN A 66 3.71 16.46 0.66
CA GLN A 66 2.63 15.91 -0.16
C GLN A 66 3.07 14.67 -0.95
N SER A 67 4.28 14.69 -1.53
CA SER A 67 4.85 13.52 -2.22
C SER A 67 5.08 12.35 -1.28
N LEU A 68 5.64 12.60 -0.09
CA LEU A 68 5.81 11.59 0.96
C LEU A 68 4.47 10.96 1.34
N LEU A 69 3.46 11.78 1.57
CA LEU A 69 2.13 11.34 1.96
C LEU A 69 1.48 10.43 0.90
N GLY A 70 1.63 10.78 -0.38
CA GLY A 70 1.17 9.94 -1.49
C GLY A 70 1.83 8.56 -1.50
N LYS A 71 3.14 8.51 -1.23
CA LYS A 71 3.91 7.24 -1.13
C LYS A 71 3.47 6.41 0.08
N LEU A 72 3.26 7.04 1.22
CA LEU A 72 2.83 6.37 2.46
C LEU A 72 1.39 5.83 2.39
N ASN A 73 0.52 6.48 1.62
CA ASN A 73 -0.89 6.09 1.52
C ASN A 73 -1.10 4.62 1.07
N VAL A 74 -0.12 4.03 0.37
CA VAL A 74 -0.14 2.60 0.00
C VAL A 74 -0.16 1.69 1.24
N ALA A 75 0.66 1.99 2.26
CA ALA A 75 0.70 1.20 3.50
C ALA A 75 -0.52 1.44 4.39
N MET A 76 -1.20 2.58 4.25
CA MET A 76 -2.36 2.93 5.08
C MET A 76 -3.57 2.03 4.85
N LYS A 77 -3.57 1.24 3.77
CA LYS A 77 -4.59 0.22 3.50
C LYS A 77 -4.56 -0.96 4.48
N ILE A 78 -3.41 -1.22 5.12
CA ILE A 78 -3.23 -2.35 6.04
C ILE A 78 -3.02 -1.94 7.49
N ILE A 79 -2.67 -0.67 7.72
CA ILE A 79 -2.47 -0.13 9.07
C ILE A 79 -3.83 0.25 9.66
N SER A 80 -4.14 -0.29 10.83
CA SER A 80 -5.31 0.14 11.61
C SER A 80 -5.21 1.64 11.89
N GLN A 81 -6.28 2.38 11.61
CA GLN A 81 -6.31 3.86 11.72
C GLN A 81 -5.32 4.63 10.81
N GLY A 82 -4.76 4.00 9.76
CA GLY A 82 -3.85 4.68 8.83
C GLY A 82 -4.45 5.91 8.16
N ARG A 83 -5.76 5.89 7.85
CA ARG A 83 -6.47 7.05 7.30
C ARG A 83 -6.50 8.25 8.24
N SER A 84 -6.67 8.00 9.54
CA SER A 84 -6.69 9.04 10.57
C SER A 84 -5.32 9.72 10.68
N PHE A 85 -4.23 8.94 10.61
CA PHE A 85 -2.87 9.46 10.56
C PHE A 85 -2.64 10.38 9.35
N ILE A 86 -3.01 9.92 8.14
CA ILE A 86 -2.88 10.71 6.91
C ILE A 86 -3.73 11.98 6.96
N SER A 87 -4.97 11.87 7.46
CA SER A 87 -5.88 13.01 7.58
C SER A 87 -5.31 14.09 8.51
N CYS A 88 -4.76 13.68 9.66
CA CYS A 88 -4.08 14.60 10.57
C CYS A 88 -2.92 15.33 9.88
N LEU A 89 -2.08 14.60 9.15
CA LEU A 89 -0.94 15.19 8.44
C LEU A 89 -1.38 16.13 7.30
N LEU A 90 -2.46 15.82 6.60
CA LEU A 90 -3.08 16.71 5.60
C LEU A 90 -3.59 18.02 6.21
N VAL A 91 -4.21 17.95 7.40
CA VAL A 91 -4.68 19.14 8.11
C VAL A 91 -3.51 20.01 8.57
N LEU A 92 -2.39 19.41 9.00
CA LEU A 92 -1.19 20.18 9.33
C LEU A 92 -0.60 20.87 8.10
N LEU A 93 -0.57 20.17 6.97
CA LEU A 93 -0.11 20.70 5.67
C LEU A 93 -0.96 21.84 5.10
N SER A 94 -2.26 21.86 5.39
CA SER A 94 -3.14 22.95 4.93
C SER A 94 -2.99 24.20 5.78
N ARG A 95 -2.55 24.06 7.04
CA ARG A 95 -2.32 25.18 7.97
C ARG A 95 -0.96 25.85 7.81
N THR A 96 0.03 25.17 7.25
CA THR A 96 1.28 25.81 6.84
C THR A 96 0.99 26.67 5.61
N GLY A 97 0.95 28.00 5.81
CA GLY A 97 0.85 29.01 4.75
C GLY A 97 2.01 28.92 3.75
N PRO A 98 1.92 29.66 2.62
CA PRO A 98 3.02 29.77 1.68
C PRO A 98 4.32 30.28 2.33
#